data_AF-A0A7X8K3K3-F1
#
_entry.id   AF-A0A7X8K3K3-F1
#
_cell.length_a   1.000
_cell.length_b   1.000
_cell.length_c   1.000
_cell.angle_alpha   90.00
_cell.angle_beta   90.00
_cell.angle_gamma   90.00
#
_symmetry.space_group_name_H-M   'P 1'
#
loop_
_entity.id
_entity.type
_entity.pdbx_description
1 polymer ?
#
loop_
_entity_poly.entity_id
_entity_poly.type
_entity_poly.pdbx_seq_one_letter_code
_entity_poly.pdbx_strand_id
1 'polypeptide(L)'
;IVPIFVKMFPAGAELPGPTLVVLAISDSIRFRWYLWIVTLSLIVILLRLAITNPKGELLWARLKLRVPVFGPLMHKATIARFARTLSTLLNGGIPVLQALDAAGEATGNLLIMNAVKATKEKVEEGRSLAQPLEESGLFTPMVIQMVAIGEESGSLVALLQRIADFYEEEVSIMTKGLTAMLEPLLLVFVGLTVGGMVIALYLPIFTAVTQVGM
;
A
#
# COMPACT_ATOMS: atom_id res chain seq x y z
N ILE A 1 -34.92 -6.08 9.57
CA ILE A 1 -35.32 -7.51 9.64
C ILE A 1 -34.96 -8.09 11.01
N VAL A 2 -33.74 -7.84 11.53
CA VAL A 2 -33.28 -8.25 12.88
C VAL A 2 -34.24 -7.96 14.06
N PRO A 3 -34.92 -6.79 14.17
CA PRO A 3 -35.78 -6.52 15.35
C PRO A 3 -37.07 -7.33 15.42
N ILE A 4 -37.49 -7.95 14.30
CA ILE A 4 -38.67 -8.82 14.27
C ILE A 4 -38.34 -10.16 14.93
N PHE A 5 -37.11 -10.65 14.78
CA PHE A 5 -36.62 -11.86 15.44
C PHE A 5 -36.50 -11.72 16.96
N VAL A 6 -36.22 -10.51 17.47
CA VAL A 6 -36.16 -10.26 18.93
C VAL A 6 -37.52 -10.39 19.60
N LYS A 7 -38.60 -10.03 18.90
CA LYS A 7 -39.99 -10.16 19.41
C LYS A 7 -40.45 -11.61 19.54
N MET A 8 -39.70 -12.58 19.01
CA MET A 8 -39.98 -14.01 19.11
C MET A 8 -39.35 -14.66 20.36
N PHE A 9 -38.51 -13.93 21.12
CA PHE A 9 -37.95 -14.42 22.39
C PHE A 9 -38.88 -14.10 23.56
N PRO A 10 -39.05 -15.04 24.52
CA PRO A 10 -39.84 -14.79 25.73
C PRO A 10 -39.24 -13.66 26.55
N ALA A 11 -40.10 -12.84 27.17
CA ALA A 11 -39.69 -11.69 27.98
C ALA A 11 -38.86 -12.15 29.18
N GLY A 12 -37.53 -11.94 29.12
CA GLY A 12 -36.59 -12.23 30.22
C GLY A 12 -35.42 -13.16 29.88
N ALA A 13 -35.32 -13.69 28.67
CA ALA A 13 -34.16 -14.50 28.27
C ALA A 13 -32.90 -13.65 28.05
N GLU A 14 -31.78 -14.02 28.67
CA GLU A 14 -30.47 -13.39 28.45
C GLU A 14 -30.03 -13.63 26.99
N LEU A 15 -29.96 -12.55 26.22
CA LEU A 15 -29.53 -12.62 24.83
C LEU A 15 -28.03 -12.95 24.76
N PRO A 16 -27.60 -13.96 23.99
CA PRO A 16 -26.18 -14.25 23.79
C PRO A 16 -25.42 -13.03 23.26
N GLY A 17 -24.19 -12.83 23.73
CA GLY A 17 -23.34 -11.67 23.38
C GLY A 17 -23.26 -11.33 21.88
N PRO A 18 -23.11 -12.31 20.96
CA PRO A 18 -23.11 -12.04 19.52
C PRO A 18 -24.42 -11.40 19.02
N THR A 19 -25.56 -11.79 19.59
CA THR A 19 -26.88 -11.27 19.23
C THR A 19 -27.05 -9.82 19.70
N LEU A 20 -26.49 -9.45 20.86
CA LEU A 20 -26.46 -8.08 21.36
C LEU A 20 -25.62 -7.15 20.47
N VAL A 21 -24.48 -7.64 19.94
CA VAL A 21 -23.66 -6.87 19.00
C VAL A 21 -24.41 -6.60 17.70
N VAL A 22 -25.07 -7.63 17.13
CA VAL A 22 -25.88 -7.48 15.92
C VAL A 22 -27.06 -6.53 16.14
N LEU A 23 -27.72 -6.59 17.31
CA LEU A 23 -28.79 -5.66 17.69
C LEU A 23 -28.29 -4.23 17.84
N ALA A 24 -27.16 -4.02 18.53
CA ALA A 24 -26.57 -2.71 18.71
C ALA A 24 -26.17 -2.08 17.36
N ILE A 25 -25.63 -2.86 16.43
CA ILE A 25 -25.33 -2.42 15.06
C ILE A 25 -26.63 -2.07 14.32
N SER A 26 -27.67 -2.91 14.42
CA SER A 26 -28.95 -2.70 13.73
C SER A 26 -29.68 -1.45 14.24
N ASP A 27 -29.74 -1.24 15.55
CA ASP A 27 -30.34 -0.04 16.16
C ASP A 27 -29.51 1.22 15.90
N SER A 28 -28.18 1.11 15.88
CA SER A 28 -27.29 2.23 15.55
C SER A 28 -27.46 2.67 14.09
N ILE A 29 -27.60 1.74 13.15
CA ILE A 29 -27.87 2.04 11.74
C ILE A 29 -29.29 2.61 11.56
N ARG A 30 -30.29 2.14 12.31
CA ARG A 30 -31.67 2.58 12.14
C ARG A 30 -31.98 3.94 12.81
N PHE A 31 -31.40 4.20 13.98
CA PHE A 31 -31.70 5.39 14.79
C PHE A 31 -30.60 6.46 14.72
N ARG A 32 -29.36 6.09 14.35
CA ARG A 32 -28.17 6.98 14.33
C ARG A 32 -27.39 6.90 13.02
N TRP A 33 -28.06 6.68 11.89
CA TRP A 33 -27.44 6.62 10.55
C TRP A 33 -26.59 7.86 10.22
N TYR A 34 -26.99 9.04 10.71
CA TYR A 34 -26.25 10.29 10.52
C TYR A 34 -24.86 10.25 11.17
N LEU A 35 -24.68 9.55 12.29
CA LEU A 35 -23.35 9.39 12.91
C LEU A 35 -22.43 8.58 12.01
N TRP A 36 -22.95 7.54 11.34
CA TRP A 36 -22.17 6.73 10.40
C TRP A 36 -21.71 7.54 9.19
N ILE A 37 -22.59 8.36 8.60
CA ILE A 37 -22.22 9.28 7.53
C ILE A 37 -21.20 10.30 8.02
N VAL A 38 -21.41 10.90 9.19
CA VAL A 38 -20.46 11.85 9.78
C VAL A 38 -19.11 11.19 10.03
N THR A 39 -19.03 9.97 10.58
CA THR A 39 -17.77 9.25 10.74
C THR A 39 -17.13 8.91 9.41
N LEU A 40 -17.90 8.48 8.41
CA LEU A 40 -17.36 8.16 7.09
C LEU A 40 -16.80 9.42 6.41
N SER A 41 -17.55 10.52 6.45
CA SER A 41 -17.11 11.83 5.95
C SER A 41 -15.90 12.34 6.73
N LEU A 42 -15.86 12.19 8.06
CA LEU A 42 -14.73 12.57 8.91
C LEU A 42 -13.48 11.74 8.58
N ILE A 43 -13.64 10.44 8.36
CA ILE A 43 -12.57 9.55 7.91
C ILE A 43 -12.07 10.02 6.54
N VAL A 44 -12.95 10.26 5.56
CA VAL A 44 -12.55 10.74 4.22
C VAL A 44 -11.82 12.09 4.31
N ILE A 45 -12.29 13.02 5.15
CA ILE A 45 -11.66 14.33 5.36
C ILE A 45 -10.31 14.17 6.05
N LEU A 46 -10.20 13.35 7.10
CA LEU A 46 -8.94 13.05 7.78
C LEU A 46 -7.94 12.36 6.85
N LEU A 47 -8.37 11.41 6.04
CA LEU A 47 -7.55 10.74 5.02
C LEU A 47 -7.05 11.76 3.99
N ARG A 48 -7.94 12.63 3.47
CA ARG A 48 -7.54 13.69 2.55
C ARG A 48 -6.54 14.64 3.18
N LEU A 49 -6.84 15.19 4.36
CA LEU A 49 -5.96 16.10 5.08
C LEU A 49 -4.61 15.46 5.39
N ALA A 50 -4.59 14.18 5.72
CA ALA A 50 -3.36 13.44 5.96
C ALA A 50 -2.55 13.19 4.68
N ILE A 51 -3.18 13.04 3.51
CA ILE A 51 -2.47 12.86 2.23
C ILE A 51 -2.01 14.22 1.65
N THR A 52 -2.72 15.32 1.93
CA THR A 52 -2.40 16.65 1.40
C THR A 52 -1.47 17.49 2.29
N ASN A 53 -1.31 17.18 3.58
CA ASN A 53 -0.37 17.89 4.46
C ASN A 53 1.04 17.28 4.40
N PRO A 54 2.12 18.08 4.38
CA PRO A 54 3.50 17.59 4.40
C PRO A 54 3.87 16.79 5.66
N LYS A 55 3.22 17.06 6.81
CA LYS A 55 3.36 16.22 8.03
C LYS A 55 2.57 14.91 7.95
N GLY A 56 1.47 14.93 7.20
CA GLY A 56 0.63 13.77 6.97
C GLY A 56 1.26 12.80 5.97
N GLU A 57 1.97 13.31 4.96
CA GLU A 57 2.80 12.52 4.04
C GLU A 57 3.84 11.69 4.80
N LEU A 58 4.46 12.25 5.84
CA LEU A 58 5.47 11.56 6.66
C LEU A 58 4.85 10.47 7.57
N LEU A 59 3.65 10.73 8.10
CA LEU A 59 2.87 9.77 8.88
C LEU A 59 2.30 8.64 8.02
N TRP A 60 1.77 8.98 6.83
CA TRP A 60 1.34 8.01 5.82
C TRP A 60 2.51 7.21 5.28
N ALA A 61 3.66 7.83 5.02
CA ALA A 61 4.87 7.12 4.64
C ALA A 61 5.25 6.11 5.74
N ARG A 62 5.22 6.49 7.03
CA ARG A 62 5.44 5.55 8.15
C ARG A 62 4.39 4.44 8.25
N LEU A 63 3.10 4.75 8.02
CA LEU A 63 2.01 3.77 8.08
C LEU A 63 2.06 2.80 6.89
N LYS A 64 2.39 3.29 5.70
CA LYS A 64 2.58 2.52 4.47
C LYS A 64 3.85 1.66 4.55
N LEU A 65 4.91 2.14 5.22
CA LEU A 65 6.10 1.36 5.58
C LEU A 65 5.79 0.27 6.62
N ARG A 66 4.76 0.43 7.47
CA ARG A 66 4.30 -0.61 8.39
C ARG A 66 3.48 -1.72 7.72
N VAL A 67 3.06 -1.53 6.47
CA VAL A 67 2.54 -2.64 5.67
C VAL A 67 3.74 -3.23 4.92
N PRO A 68 4.35 -4.33 5.43
CA PRO A 68 5.69 -4.76 5.04
C PRO A 68 5.83 -5.09 3.53
N VAL A 69 4.72 -5.29 2.83
CA VAL A 69 4.71 -5.64 1.41
C VAL A 69 4.75 -4.42 0.48
N PHE A 70 4.17 -3.27 0.87
CA PHE A 70 4.08 -2.10 -0.03
C PHE A 70 5.37 -1.27 -0.07
N GLY A 71 6.14 -1.21 1.03
CA GLY A 71 7.40 -0.47 1.07
C GLY A 71 8.43 -0.94 0.02
N PRO A 72 8.83 -2.23 0.05
CA PRO A 72 9.77 -2.78 -0.92
C PRO A 72 9.24 -2.71 -2.36
N LEU A 73 7.94 -2.95 -2.57
CA LEU A 73 7.31 -2.83 -3.89
C LEU A 73 7.45 -1.41 -4.46
N MET A 74 7.12 -0.40 -3.66
CA MET A 74 7.22 0.99 -4.08
C MET A 74 8.65 1.40 -4.34
N HIS A 75 9.59 0.95 -3.51
CA HIS A 75 11.00 1.23 -3.69
C HIS A 75 11.55 0.64 -5.01
N LYS A 76 11.28 -0.64 -5.27
CA LYS A 76 11.64 -1.30 -6.55
C LYS A 76 11.02 -0.59 -7.76
N ALA A 77 9.73 -0.22 -7.67
CA ALA A 77 9.05 0.53 -8.73
C ALA A 77 9.64 1.93 -8.95
N THR A 78 10.14 2.57 -7.90
CA THR A 78 10.81 3.88 -7.97
C THR A 78 12.15 3.76 -8.70
N ILE A 79 12.97 2.76 -8.34
CA ILE A 79 14.25 2.47 -9.01
C ILE A 79 14.03 2.10 -10.48
N ALA A 80 13.05 1.24 -10.76
CA ALA A 80 12.70 0.84 -12.12
C ALA A 80 12.39 2.05 -13.02
N ARG A 81 11.53 2.94 -12.52
CA ARG A 81 11.11 4.15 -13.24
C ARG A 81 12.25 5.14 -13.43
N PHE A 82 13.11 5.29 -12.43
CA PHE A 82 14.34 6.08 -12.53
C PHE A 82 15.24 5.54 -13.66
N ALA A 83 15.59 4.25 -13.61
CA ALA A 83 16.49 3.62 -14.57
C ALA A 83 15.91 3.62 -16.00
N ARG A 84 14.61 3.34 -16.14
CA ARG A 84 13.90 3.38 -17.43
C ARG A 84 13.94 4.76 -18.04
N THR A 85 13.60 5.78 -17.24
CA THR A 85 13.55 7.17 -17.71
C THR A 85 14.95 7.65 -18.07
N LEU A 86 15.94 7.43 -17.20
CA LEU A 86 17.32 7.82 -17.45
C LEU A 86 17.88 7.15 -18.72
N SER A 87 17.69 5.83 -18.87
CA SER A 87 18.11 5.11 -20.07
C SER A 87 17.45 5.66 -21.33
N THR A 88 16.14 5.91 -21.29
CA THR A 88 15.38 6.41 -22.45
C THR A 88 15.86 7.79 -22.89
N LEU A 89 16.08 8.71 -21.94
CA LEU A 89 16.55 10.06 -22.23
C LEU A 89 17.99 10.06 -22.75
N LEU A 90 18.88 9.28 -22.13
CA LEU A 90 20.27 9.14 -22.57
C LEU A 90 20.36 8.50 -23.96
N ASN A 91 19.55 7.47 -24.24
CA ASN A 91 19.45 6.87 -25.56
C ASN A 91 18.93 7.86 -26.62
N GLY A 92 18.08 8.81 -26.20
CA GLY A 92 17.62 9.94 -27.02
C GLY A 92 18.65 11.05 -27.22
N GLY A 93 19.87 10.91 -26.67
CA GLY A 93 20.95 11.88 -26.79
C GLY A 93 20.81 13.10 -25.86
N ILE A 94 19.92 13.03 -24.86
CA ILE A 94 19.75 14.12 -23.89
C ILE A 94 20.99 14.16 -22.97
N PRO A 95 21.56 15.35 -22.69
CA PRO A 95 22.71 15.49 -21.80
C PRO A 95 22.46 14.87 -20.41
N VAL A 96 23.49 14.22 -19.85
CA VAL A 96 23.37 13.41 -18.62
C VAL A 96 22.78 14.17 -17.43
N LEU A 97 23.14 15.45 -17.25
CA LEU A 97 22.65 16.29 -16.16
C LEU A 97 21.16 16.61 -16.29
N GLN A 98 20.67 16.80 -17.52
CA GLN A 98 19.25 17.03 -17.81
C GLN A 98 18.46 15.72 -17.69
N ALA A 99 19.04 14.63 -18.20
CA ALA A 99 18.43 13.30 -18.12
C ALA A 99 18.30 12.83 -16.66
N LEU A 100 19.28 13.13 -15.81
CA LEU A 100 19.24 12.87 -14.37
C LEU A 100 18.06 13.59 -13.70
N ASP A 101 17.93 14.90 -13.91
CA ASP A 101 16.85 15.72 -13.32
C ASP A 101 15.46 15.16 -13.67
N ALA A 102 15.23 14.95 -14.98
CA ALA A 102 13.97 14.43 -15.48
C ALA A 102 13.70 12.99 -15.00
N ALA A 103 14.74 12.14 -14.89
CA ALA A 103 14.60 10.80 -14.35
C ALA A 103 14.25 10.82 -12.85
N GLY A 104 14.84 11.75 -12.09
CA GLY A 104 14.50 12.00 -10.69
C GLY A 104 13.05 12.41 -10.50
N GLU A 105 12.59 13.40 -11.26
CA GLU A 105 11.20 13.88 -11.25
C GLU A 105 10.21 12.79 -11.64
N ALA A 106 10.53 12.01 -12.68
CA ALA A 106 9.67 10.93 -13.15
C ALA A 106 9.37 9.88 -12.08
N THR A 107 10.25 9.72 -11.07
CA THR A 107 10.02 8.77 -9.97
C THR A 107 8.85 9.13 -9.06
N GLY A 108 8.48 10.42 -8.97
CA GLY A 108 7.50 10.93 -8.02
C GLY A 108 7.91 10.75 -6.54
N ASN A 109 9.19 10.52 -6.26
CA ASN A 109 9.72 10.28 -4.91
C ASN A 109 10.70 11.38 -4.50
N LEU A 110 10.32 12.18 -3.50
CA LEU A 110 11.11 13.30 -3.00
C LEU A 110 12.53 12.89 -2.53
N LEU A 111 12.69 11.69 -1.97
CA LEU A 111 14.01 11.22 -1.52
C LEU A 111 14.94 10.98 -2.72
N ILE A 112 14.43 10.36 -3.78
CA ILE A 112 15.20 10.15 -5.01
C ILE A 112 15.48 11.47 -5.73
N MET A 113 14.51 12.37 -5.80
CA MET A 113 14.71 13.70 -6.38
C MET A 113 15.83 14.47 -5.68
N ASN A 114 15.85 14.45 -4.34
CA ASN A 114 16.92 15.09 -3.56
C ASN A 114 18.28 14.41 -3.77
N ALA A 115 18.31 13.07 -3.82
CA ALA A 115 19.53 12.31 -4.11
C ALA A 115 20.08 12.63 -5.50
N VAL A 116 19.22 12.67 -6.51
CA VAL A 116 19.58 13.03 -7.90
C VAL A 116 20.13 14.44 -7.98
N LYS A 117 19.54 15.41 -7.26
CA LYS A 117 20.04 16.78 -7.23
C LYS A 117 21.44 16.87 -6.62
N ALA A 118 21.69 16.17 -5.51
CA ALA A 118 23.02 16.08 -4.91
C ALA A 118 24.02 15.38 -5.84
N THR A 119 23.59 14.30 -6.52
CA THR A 119 24.41 13.62 -7.54
C THR A 119 24.78 14.56 -8.68
N LYS A 120 23.84 15.35 -9.18
CA LYS A 120 24.06 16.31 -10.27
C LYS A 120 25.15 17.32 -9.92
N GLU A 121 25.08 17.93 -8.73
CA GLU A 121 26.10 18.87 -8.23
C GLU A 121 27.50 18.21 -8.20
N LYS A 122 27.58 16.94 -7.80
CA LYS A 122 28.85 16.19 -7.75
C LYS A 122 29.38 15.78 -9.13
N VAL A 123 28.49 15.47 -10.06
CA VAL A 123 28.87 15.16 -11.45
C VAL A 123 29.33 16.43 -12.17
N GLU A 124 28.75 17.59 -11.87
CA GLU A 124 29.23 18.89 -12.36
C GLU A 124 30.65 19.22 -11.84
N GLU A 125 31.00 18.76 -10.63
CA GLU A 125 32.37 18.82 -10.08
C GLU A 125 33.33 17.80 -10.73
N GLY A 126 32.86 16.94 -11.64
CA GLY A 126 33.67 15.92 -12.33
C GLY A 126 33.77 14.58 -11.59
N ARG A 127 32.94 14.32 -10.58
CA ARG A 127 32.85 12.99 -9.96
C ARG A 127 32.07 12.02 -10.83
N SER A 128 32.29 10.72 -10.60
CA SER A 128 31.51 9.65 -11.22
C SER A 128 30.04 9.69 -10.77
N LEU A 129 29.14 9.16 -11.59
CA LEU A 129 27.71 9.00 -11.27
C LEU A 129 27.47 8.03 -10.11
N ALA A 130 28.24 6.94 -10.06
CA ALA A 130 27.99 5.86 -9.11
C ALA A 130 28.21 6.28 -7.65
N GLN A 131 29.26 7.07 -7.38
CA GLN A 131 29.65 7.41 -6.01
C GLN A 131 28.59 8.26 -5.28
N PRO A 132 28.07 9.38 -5.84
CA PRO A 132 27.02 10.15 -5.18
C PRO A 132 25.69 9.39 -5.06
N LEU A 133 25.38 8.49 -6.00
CA LEU A 133 24.22 7.61 -5.89
C LEU A 133 24.38 6.64 -4.72
N GLU A 134 25.58 6.13 -4.47
CA GLU A 134 25.89 5.26 -3.33
C GLU A 134 25.78 6.02 -2.01
N GLU A 135 26.33 7.24 -1.94
CA GLU A 135 26.26 8.12 -0.76
C GLU A 135 24.82 8.41 -0.32
N SER A 136 23.85 8.36 -1.23
CA SER A 136 22.43 8.55 -0.89
C SER A 136 21.83 7.42 -0.05
N GLY A 137 22.40 6.21 -0.09
CA GLY A 137 21.86 5.01 0.57
C GLY A 137 20.49 4.53 0.05
N LEU A 138 19.98 5.11 -1.03
CA LEU A 138 18.67 4.78 -1.61
C LEU A 138 18.76 3.77 -2.74
N PHE A 139 19.92 3.59 -3.35
CA PHE A 139 20.11 2.66 -4.46
C PHE A 139 20.72 1.37 -3.95
N THR A 140 20.28 0.24 -4.50
CA THR A 140 20.82 -1.06 -4.10
C THR A 140 22.26 -1.23 -4.63
N PRO A 141 23.08 -2.09 -3.99
CA PRO A 141 24.45 -2.34 -4.45
C PRO A 141 24.54 -2.76 -5.92
N MET A 142 23.54 -3.50 -6.41
CA MET A 142 23.47 -3.92 -7.81
C MET A 142 23.33 -2.72 -8.76
N VAL A 143 22.47 -1.74 -8.42
CA VAL A 143 22.30 -0.53 -9.25
C VAL A 143 23.60 0.28 -9.28
N ILE A 144 24.24 0.49 -8.12
CA ILE A 144 25.49 1.23 -8.02
C ILE A 144 26.58 0.58 -8.89
N GLN A 145 26.75 -0.74 -8.77
CA GLN A 145 27.76 -1.48 -9.54
C GLN A 145 27.51 -1.42 -11.04
N MET A 146 26.27 -1.60 -11.49
CA MET A 146 25.93 -1.54 -12.91
C MET A 146 26.10 -0.13 -13.48
N VAL A 147 25.81 0.91 -12.71
CA VAL A 147 26.09 2.31 -13.11
C VAL A 147 27.59 2.55 -13.21
N ALA A 148 28.38 2.12 -12.22
CA ALA A 148 29.83 2.26 -12.24
C ALA A 148 30.47 1.58 -13.46
N ILE A 149 30.11 0.32 -13.72
CA ILE A 149 30.59 -0.42 -14.89
C ILE A 149 30.14 0.26 -16.19
N GLY A 150 28.91 0.76 -16.22
CA GLY A 150 28.35 1.41 -17.40
C GLY A 150 29.01 2.74 -17.74
N GLU A 151 29.38 3.49 -16.71
CA GLU A 151 30.12 4.74 -16.84
C GLU A 151 31.56 4.50 -17.33
N GLU A 152 32.27 3.52 -16.75
CA GLU A 152 33.64 3.18 -17.15
C GLU A 152 33.73 2.57 -18.55
N SER A 153 32.78 1.71 -18.91
CA SER A 153 32.74 1.03 -20.22
C SER A 153 32.02 1.82 -21.32
N GLY A 154 31.44 2.98 -21.00
CA GLY A 154 30.60 3.76 -21.93
C GLY A 154 29.29 3.07 -22.32
N SER A 155 28.89 2.02 -21.60
CA SER A 155 27.67 1.22 -21.87
C SER A 155 26.50 1.54 -20.93
N LEU A 156 26.52 2.71 -20.29
CA LEU A 156 25.55 3.14 -19.28
C LEU A 156 24.08 2.95 -19.71
N VAL A 157 23.74 3.31 -20.95
CA VAL A 157 22.36 3.16 -21.49
C VAL A 157 21.88 1.72 -21.43
N ALA A 158 22.72 0.78 -21.86
CA ALA A 158 22.39 -0.65 -21.92
C ALA A 158 22.27 -1.27 -20.52
N LEU A 159 23.14 -0.86 -19.58
CA LEU A 159 23.07 -1.35 -18.21
C LEU A 159 21.88 -0.75 -17.44
N LEU A 160 21.54 0.52 -17.66
CA LEU A 160 20.32 1.12 -17.10
C LEU A 160 19.05 0.45 -17.65
N GLN A 161 19.03 0.05 -18.92
CA GLN A 161 17.95 -0.75 -19.50
C GLN A 161 17.78 -2.09 -18.76
N ARG A 162 18.88 -2.81 -18.53
CA ARG A 162 18.85 -4.08 -17.77
C ARG A 162 18.39 -3.89 -16.33
N ILE A 163 18.81 -2.82 -15.66
CA ILE A 163 18.31 -2.46 -14.32
C ILE A 163 16.80 -2.25 -14.36
N ALA A 164 16.31 -1.47 -15.34
CA ALA A 164 14.89 -1.18 -15.50
C ALA A 164 14.08 -2.47 -15.73
N ASP A 165 14.49 -3.30 -16.69
CA ASP A 165 13.82 -4.56 -17.02
C ASP A 165 13.74 -5.48 -15.80
N PHE A 166 14.85 -5.64 -15.06
CA PHE A 166 14.90 -6.47 -13.86
C PHE A 166 13.93 -5.98 -12.77
N TYR A 167 13.94 -4.69 -12.45
CA TYR A 167 13.07 -4.17 -11.39
C TYR A 167 11.60 -4.06 -11.81
N GLU A 168 11.30 -3.84 -13.10
CA GLU A 168 9.94 -3.93 -13.64
C GLU A 168 9.39 -5.36 -13.53
N GLU A 169 10.21 -6.37 -13.82
CA GLU A 169 9.84 -7.78 -13.65
C GLU A 169 9.57 -8.12 -12.17
N GLU A 170 10.46 -7.72 -11.26
CA GLU A 170 10.26 -7.88 -9.81
C GLU A 170 8.96 -7.22 -9.33
N VAL A 171 8.66 -6.01 -9.80
CA VAL A 171 7.41 -5.31 -9.49
C VAL A 171 6.20 -6.06 -10.05
N SER A 172 6.29 -6.57 -11.28
CA SER A 172 5.24 -7.40 -11.90
C SER A 172 4.97 -8.68 -11.11
N ILE A 173 6.02 -9.37 -10.65
CA ILE A 173 5.91 -10.58 -9.84
C ILE A 173 5.24 -10.25 -8.49
N MET A 174 5.70 -9.21 -7.80
CA MET A 174 5.15 -8.81 -6.50
C MET A 174 3.68 -8.37 -6.61
N THR A 175 3.32 -7.61 -7.65
CA THR A 175 1.92 -7.17 -7.87
C THR A 175 0.99 -8.33 -8.21
N LYS A 176 1.44 -9.30 -9.00
CA LYS A 176 0.70 -10.54 -9.26
C LYS A 176 0.48 -11.33 -7.97
N GLY A 177 1.52 -11.49 -7.16
CA GLY A 177 1.43 -12.17 -5.86
C GLY A 177 0.42 -11.50 -4.92
N LEU A 178 0.46 -10.17 -4.82
CA LEU A 178 -0.51 -9.38 -4.05
C LEU A 178 -1.95 -9.59 -4.55
N THR A 179 -2.15 -9.61 -5.87
CA THR A 179 -3.47 -9.83 -6.47
C THR A 179 -3.98 -11.24 -6.20
N ALA A 180 -3.11 -12.25 -6.27
CA ALA A 180 -3.45 -13.63 -5.96
C ALA A 180 -3.85 -13.83 -4.48
N MET A 181 -3.30 -13.05 -3.55
CA MET A 181 -3.69 -13.08 -2.13
C MET A 181 -5.08 -12.51 -1.85
N LEU A 182 -5.68 -11.75 -2.78
CA LEU A 182 -7.02 -11.20 -2.59
C LEU A 182 -8.09 -12.30 -2.57
N GLU A 183 -7.94 -13.34 -3.38
CA GLU A 183 -8.92 -14.43 -3.46
C GLU A 183 -9.06 -15.21 -2.14
N PRO A 184 -7.97 -15.71 -1.51
CA PRO A 184 -8.04 -16.32 -0.19
C PRO A 184 -8.63 -15.40 0.89
N LEU A 185 -8.28 -14.11 0.87
CA LEU A 185 -8.81 -13.13 1.81
C LEU A 185 -10.33 -12.95 1.65
N LEU A 186 -10.82 -12.89 0.41
CA LEU A 186 -12.26 -12.82 0.13
C LEU A 186 -12.98 -14.09 0.59
N LEU A 187 -12.42 -15.27 0.36
CA LEU A 187 -12.99 -16.54 0.84
C LEU A 187 -13.08 -16.58 2.37
N VAL A 188 -12.02 -16.18 3.07
CA VAL A 188 -12.03 -16.09 4.55
C VAL A 188 -13.06 -15.08 5.02
N PHE A 189 -13.15 -13.92 4.39
CA PHE A 189 -14.12 -12.88 4.74
C PHE A 189 -15.58 -13.34 4.53
N VAL A 190 -15.88 -13.96 3.39
CA VAL A 190 -17.20 -14.54 3.11
C VAL A 190 -17.51 -15.67 4.08
N GLY A 191 -16.55 -16.56 4.34
CA GLY A 191 -16.68 -17.66 5.29
C GLY A 191 -16.98 -17.18 6.71
N LEU A 192 -16.27 -16.16 7.20
CA LEU A 192 -16.53 -15.54 8.50
C LEU A 192 -17.90 -14.86 8.55
N THR A 193 -18.30 -14.18 7.47
CA THR A 193 -19.59 -13.49 7.39
C THR A 193 -20.75 -14.48 7.40
N VAL A 194 -20.72 -15.51 6.54
CA VAL A 194 -21.76 -16.54 6.46
C VAL A 194 -21.76 -17.41 7.71
N GLY A 195 -20.58 -17.85 8.17
CA GLY A 195 -20.44 -18.64 9.40
C GLY A 195 -20.93 -17.89 10.63
N GLY A 196 -20.56 -16.61 10.77
CA GLY A 196 -21.04 -15.73 11.82
C GLY A 196 -22.56 -15.53 11.77
N MET A 197 -23.14 -15.39 10.57
CA MET A 197 -24.58 -15.31 10.38
C MET A 197 -25.29 -16.59 10.83
N VAL A 198 -24.77 -17.77 10.45
CA VAL A 198 -25.35 -19.07 10.86
C VAL A 198 -25.30 -19.22 12.38
N ILE A 199 -24.16 -18.95 13.02
CA ILE A 199 -24.03 -19.02 14.48
C ILE A 199 -25.02 -18.07 15.15
N ALA A 200 -25.12 -16.82 14.68
CA ALA A 200 -26.03 -15.83 15.25
C ALA A 200 -27.52 -16.22 15.13
N LEU A 201 -27.90 -16.94 14.07
CA LEU A 201 -29.27 -17.38 13.85
C LEU A 201 -29.62 -18.68 14.62
N TYR A 202 -28.67 -19.61 14.74
CA TYR A 202 -28.92 -20.92 15.36
C TYR A 202 -28.67 -20.96 16.86
N LEU A 203 -27.72 -20.17 17.38
CA LEU A 203 -27.42 -20.13 18.82
C LEU A 203 -28.66 -19.82 19.69
N PRO A 204 -29.56 -18.90 19.31
CA PRO A 204 -30.78 -18.65 20.06
C PRO A 204 -31.80 -19.81 20.02
N ILE A 205 -31.85 -20.55 18.91
CA ILE A 205 -32.71 -21.75 18.81
C ILE A 205 -32.19 -22.85 19.73
N PHE A 206 -30.87 -23.06 19.75
CA PHE A 206 -30.24 -24.06 20.59
C PHE A 206 -30.47 -23.78 22.08
N THR A 207 -30.33 -22.51 22.48
CA THR A 207 -30.59 -22.07 23.86
C THR A 207 -32.07 -22.15 24.25
N ALA A 208 -33.00 -21.88 23.32
CA ALA A 208 -34.43 -22.06 23.56
C ALA A 208 -34.81 -23.53 23.77
N VAL A 209 -34.26 -24.45 22.98
CA VAL A 209 -34.54 -25.89 23.12
C VAL A 209 -33.97 -26.45 24.42
N THR A 210 -32.76 -26.05 24.83
CA THR A 210 -32.17 -26.52 26.08
C THR A 210 -32.85 -25.96 27.33
N GLN A 211 -33.42 -24.75 27.28
CA GLN A 211 -34.23 -24.20 28.37
C GLN A 211 -35.61 -24.86 28.50
N VAL A 212 -36.19 -25.36 27.41
CA VAL A 212 -37.49 -26.06 27.41
C VAL A 212 -37.36 -27.56 27.70
N GLY A 213 -36.15 -28.12 27.57
CA GLY A 213 -35.83 -29.52 27.86
C GLY A 213 -35.40 -29.84 29.30
N MET A 214 -35.48 -28.88 30.22
CA MET A 214 -35.40 -29.09 31.68
C MET A 214 -36.77 -28.95 32.33
#